data_AF-A0A6G1YQ28-F1
#
_entry.id   AF-A0A6G1YQ28-F1
#
_cell.length_a   1.000
_cell.length_b   1.000
_cell.length_c   1.000
_cell.angle_alpha   90.00
_cell.angle_beta   90.00
_cell.angle_gamma   90.00
#
_symmetry.space_group_name_H-M   'P 1'
#
loop_
_entity.id
_entity.type
_entity.pdbx_description
1 polymer ?
#
loop_
_entity_poly.entity_id
_entity_poly.type
_entity_poly.pdbx_seq_one_letter_code
_entity_poly.pdbx_strand_id
1 'polypeptide(L)'
;YYAYGIRNSFGLGFDPITGNLWDTENGLNTYDEINLVKPGFNSGWIQVMGPLSRNAGVSTDQLVNFPGSHYADPIFSWKNPVAVTDIEFMKSSVLGEKYKNNIFVGDYNNGNLYYFEVDSTRTGIKLNLSQQQAGYPILRTMTALSRQALFCGCNNYVHHIFWIVAWFVYHTHLSSLSLFFFGKLVHWHSWFS
;
A
#
# COMPACT_ATOMS: atom_id res chain seq x y z
N TYR A 1 18.40 5.75 12.83
CA TYR A 1 17.51 4.87 12.05
C TYR A 1 16.65 5.72 11.14
N TYR A 2 16.31 5.24 9.93
CA TYR A 2 15.35 5.97 9.08
C TYR A 2 13.92 5.83 9.63
N ALA A 3 13.52 4.60 9.96
CA ALA A 3 12.25 4.29 10.62
C ALA A 3 12.42 3.07 11.54
N TYR A 4 11.60 2.96 12.59
CA TYR A 4 11.57 1.84 13.52
C TYR A 4 10.25 1.80 14.30
N GLY A 5 10.09 0.84 15.22
CA GLY A 5 8.84 0.64 15.94
C GLY A 5 7.70 0.19 15.03
N ILE A 6 8.03 -0.49 13.93
CA ILE A 6 7.13 -1.05 12.93
C ILE A 6 6.95 -2.54 13.25
N ARG A 7 5.72 -3.02 13.28
CA ARG A 7 5.38 -4.42 13.55
C ARG A 7 5.61 -5.32 12.35
N ASN A 8 4.83 -5.13 11.28
CA ASN A 8 4.77 -6.04 10.14
C ASN A 8 4.30 -5.29 8.88
N SER A 9 5.25 -4.69 8.17
CA SER A 9 4.98 -3.91 6.97
C SER A 9 5.11 -4.76 5.71
N PHE A 10 4.18 -4.58 4.77
CA PHE A 10 4.17 -5.28 3.47
C PHE A 10 4.23 -4.35 2.26
N GLY A 11 3.92 -3.06 2.42
CA GLY A 11 3.89 -2.09 1.34
C GLY A 11 4.77 -0.89 1.61
N LEU A 12 5.46 -0.42 0.58
CA LEU A 12 6.27 0.79 0.60
C LEU A 12 6.09 1.55 -0.72
N GLY A 13 5.53 2.75 -0.63
CA GLY A 13 5.22 3.59 -1.78
C GLY A 13 5.87 4.97 -1.65
N PHE A 14 6.55 5.42 -2.71
CA PHE A 14 7.04 6.79 -2.77
C PHE A 14 6.05 7.66 -3.53
N ASP A 15 5.61 8.74 -2.88
CA ASP A 15 4.83 9.76 -3.53
C ASP A 15 5.63 10.35 -4.72
N PRO A 16 5.13 10.25 -5.96
CA PRO A 16 5.86 10.69 -7.15
C PRO A 16 6.08 12.20 -7.22
N ILE A 17 5.34 13.01 -6.44
CA ILE A 17 5.46 14.47 -6.45
C ILE A 17 6.44 14.94 -5.37
N THR A 18 6.29 14.45 -4.14
CA THR A 18 7.08 14.94 -3.00
C THR A 18 8.29 14.06 -2.67
N GLY A 19 8.32 12.82 -3.16
CA GLY A 19 9.30 11.81 -2.75
C GLY A 19 9.09 11.29 -1.33
N ASN A 20 7.97 11.64 -0.67
CA ASN A 20 7.65 11.13 0.66
C ASN A 20 7.47 9.61 0.61
N LEU A 21 8.06 8.90 1.58
CA LEU A 21 7.82 7.48 1.77
C LEU A 21 6.52 7.28 2.56
N TRP A 22 5.71 6.36 2.08
CA TRP A 22 4.51 5.86 2.73
C TRP A 22 4.65 4.36 2.91
N ASP A 23 4.15 3.82 4.01
CA ASP A 23 4.12 2.38 4.24
C ASP A 23 2.75 1.91 4.72
N THR A 24 2.53 0.62 4.58
CA THR A 24 1.40 -0.07 5.18
C THR A 24 1.91 -1.04 6.23
N GLU A 25 1.23 -1.10 7.37
CA GLU A 25 1.62 -1.91 8.50
C GLU A 25 0.43 -2.73 9.01
N ASN A 26 0.65 -4.02 9.25
CA ASN A 26 -0.37 -4.89 9.83
C ASN A 26 -0.32 -4.79 11.35
N GLY A 27 -1.48 -4.61 11.98
CA GLY A 27 -1.67 -4.74 13.42
C GLY A 27 -1.68 -6.20 13.87
N LEU A 28 -1.67 -6.43 15.19
CA LEU A 28 -1.76 -7.78 15.75
C LEU A 28 -3.20 -8.32 15.69
N ASN A 29 -4.08 -7.70 16.46
CA ASN A 29 -5.51 -8.03 16.57
C ASN A 29 -6.42 -6.83 16.33
N THR A 30 -5.84 -5.64 16.18
CA THR A 30 -6.50 -4.36 15.92
C THR A 30 -5.52 -3.44 15.20
N TYR A 31 -6.05 -2.53 14.39
CA TYR A 31 -5.31 -1.46 13.71
C TYR A 31 -4.27 -1.93 12.69
N ASP A 32 -4.71 -2.21 11.47
CA ASP A 32 -3.82 -2.06 10.30
C ASP A 32 -3.69 -0.58 9.95
N GLU A 33 -2.60 -0.19 9.30
CA GLU A 33 -2.22 1.22 9.17
C GLU A 33 -1.71 1.57 7.76
N ILE A 34 -1.90 2.85 7.40
CA ILE A 34 -1.11 3.57 6.39
C ILE A 34 -0.36 4.68 7.14
N ASN A 35 0.94 4.75 6.91
CA ASN A 35 1.87 5.60 7.63
C ASN A 35 2.66 6.51 6.66
N LEU A 36 3.00 7.72 7.12
CA LEU A 36 3.90 8.63 6.42
C LEU A 36 5.28 8.57 7.08
N VAL A 37 6.25 7.98 6.38
CA VAL A 37 7.56 7.64 6.94
C VAL A 37 8.57 8.75 6.67
N LYS A 38 8.80 9.58 7.68
CA LYS A 38 9.86 10.60 7.68
C LYS A 38 11.14 10.09 8.36
N PRO A 39 12.31 10.68 8.08
CA PRO A 39 13.55 10.30 8.76
C PRO A 39 13.42 10.38 10.28
N GLY A 40 13.70 9.29 10.98
CA GLY A 40 13.54 9.15 12.42
C GLY A 40 12.14 8.68 12.86
N PHE A 41 11.27 8.28 11.94
CA PHE A 41 9.91 7.83 12.25
C PHE A 41 9.90 6.65 13.23
N ASN A 42 9.03 6.74 14.23
CA ASN A 42 8.72 5.70 15.20
C ASN A 42 7.22 5.38 15.12
N SER A 43 6.85 4.20 14.65
CA SER A 43 5.43 3.75 14.58
C SER A 43 4.87 3.36 15.97
N GLY A 44 5.75 3.17 16.96
CA GLY A 44 5.36 2.99 18.37
C GLY A 44 5.10 1.54 18.81
N TRP A 45 5.17 0.57 17.89
CA TRP A 45 5.07 -0.86 18.25
C TRP A 45 6.18 -1.26 19.24
N ILE A 46 5.92 -2.00 20.32
CA ILE A 46 4.65 -2.70 20.67
C ILE A 46 3.71 -1.92 21.59
N GLN A 47 4.15 -0.78 22.15
CA GLN A 47 3.35 -0.07 23.15
C GLN A 47 2.12 0.60 22.56
N VAL A 48 2.20 0.99 21.28
CA VAL A 48 1.11 1.64 20.54
C VAL A 48 0.80 0.83 19.30
N MET A 49 -0.50 0.68 19.03
CA MET A 49 -1.06 0.26 17.74
C MET A 49 -2.22 1.18 17.40
N GLY A 50 -2.32 1.61 16.15
CA GLY A 50 -3.26 2.62 15.73
C GLY A 50 -2.97 3.99 16.35
N PRO A 51 -3.95 4.89 16.35
CA PRO A 51 -3.78 6.21 16.93
C PRO A 51 -3.49 6.15 18.44
N LEU A 52 -2.48 6.88 18.92
CA LEU A 52 -2.10 6.95 20.34
C LEU A 52 -3.30 7.28 21.24
N SER A 53 -4.19 8.16 20.78
CA SER A 53 -5.43 8.55 21.49
C SER A 53 -6.37 7.38 21.81
N ARG A 54 -6.19 6.21 21.17
CA ARG A 54 -6.96 4.98 21.40
C ARG A 54 -6.24 3.98 22.32
N ASN A 55 -5.04 4.30 22.79
CA ASN A 55 -4.21 3.46 23.65
C ASN A 55 -4.22 4.07 25.07
N ALA A 56 -5.25 3.74 25.85
CA ALA A 56 -5.46 4.33 27.18
C ALA A 56 -4.28 4.04 28.13
N GLY A 57 -3.75 5.09 28.76
CA GLY A 57 -2.65 4.98 29.71
C GLY A 57 -1.26 4.86 29.06
N VAL A 58 -1.18 4.90 27.73
CA VAL A 58 0.09 4.90 26.99
C VAL A 58 0.48 6.34 26.65
N SER A 59 1.75 6.68 26.85
CA SER A 59 2.34 7.94 26.39
C SER A 59 3.59 7.70 25.56
N THR A 60 3.98 8.68 24.75
CA THR A 60 5.19 8.60 23.91
C THR A 60 6.48 8.43 24.71
N ASP A 61 6.49 8.80 25.99
CA ASP A 61 7.66 8.68 26.87
C ASP A 61 7.97 7.22 27.24
N GLN A 62 6.98 6.34 27.09
CA GLN A 62 7.12 4.90 27.30
C GLN A 62 7.66 4.18 26.05
N LEU A 63 7.76 4.88 24.92
CA LEU A 63 8.30 4.32 23.69
C LEU A 63 9.83 4.25 23.77
N VAL A 64 10.40 3.25 23.09
CA VAL A 64 11.82 3.28 22.76
C VAL A 64 12.04 4.49 21.87
N ASN A 65 12.95 5.38 22.26
CA ASN A 65 13.28 6.58 21.50
C ASN A 65 14.79 6.64 21.23
N PHE A 66 15.16 6.93 19.99
CA PHE A 66 16.55 7.14 19.59
C PHE A 66 16.82 8.63 19.36
N PRO A 67 18.08 9.10 19.48
CA PRO A 67 18.41 10.48 19.14
C PRO A 67 17.94 10.85 17.72
N GLY A 68 17.18 11.95 17.60
CA GLY A 68 16.64 12.42 16.33
C GLY A 68 15.39 11.69 15.83
N SER A 69 14.81 10.78 16.62
CA SER A 69 13.54 10.13 16.27
C SER A 69 12.31 10.87 16.77
N HIS A 70 11.16 10.57 16.16
CA HIS A 70 9.87 11.08 16.57
C HIS A 70 8.77 10.03 16.35
N TYR A 71 7.86 9.91 17.33
CA TYR A 71 6.61 9.18 17.13
C TYR A 71 5.67 9.96 16.20
N ALA A 72 4.92 9.26 15.37
CA ALA A 72 3.81 9.84 14.64
C ALA A 72 2.65 8.84 14.53
N ASP A 73 1.42 9.35 14.69
CA ASP A 73 0.19 8.58 14.47
C ASP A 73 0.08 8.14 13.00
N PRO A 74 -0.63 7.03 12.73
CA PRO A 74 -0.93 6.61 11.37
C PRO A 74 -1.81 7.64 10.66
N ILE A 75 -1.57 7.82 9.36
CA ILE A 75 -2.40 8.67 8.49
C ILE A 75 -3.80 8.08 8.36
N PHE A 76 -3.89 6.76 8.32
CA PHE A 76 -5.15 6.03 8.30
C PHE A 76 -5.00 4.70 9.03
N SER A 77 -6.05 4.25 9.69
CA SER A 77 -6.04 2.95 10.37
C SER A 77 -7.36 2.20 10.24
N TRP A 78 -7.30 0.90 9.95
CA TRP A 78 -8.43 -0.02 10.00
C TRP A 78 -8.54 -0.63 11.39
N LYS A 79 -9.57 -0.26 12.17
CA LYS A 79 -9.77 -0.81 13.52
C LYS A 79 -9.74 -2.35 13.54
N ASN A 80 -10.45 -2.97 12.61
CA ASN A 80 -10.41 -4.42 12.42
C ASN A 80 -9.36 -4.75 11.36
N PRO A 81 -8.34 -5.57 11.64
CA PRO A 81 -7.28 -5.88 10.69
C PRO A 81 -7.84 -6.48 9.39
N VAL A 82 -7.40 -5.95 8.27
CA VAL A 82 -7.76 -6.43 6.92
C VAL A 82 -6.62 -7.22 6.28
N ALA A 83 -5.48 -7.32 6.97
CA ALA A 83 -4.20 -7.75 6.42
C ALA A 83 -3.85 -6.86 5.23
N VAL A 84 -3.68 -5.56 5.51
CA VAL A 84 -3.30 -4.56 4.50
C VAL A 84 -2.02 -4.99 3.80
N THR A 85 -1.97 -4.88 2.47
CA THR A 85 -0.81 -5.27 1.68
C THR A 85 -0.18 -4.04 1.06
N ASP A 86 0.20 -4.09 -0.22
CA ASP A 86 1.00 -3.04 -0.82
C ASP A 86 0.26 -1.70 -0.97
N ILE A 87 1.05 -0.63 -1.06
CA ILE A 87 0.63 0.75 -1.30
C ILE A 87 1.35 1.31 -2.51
N GLU A 88 0.59 1.71 -3.54
CA GLU A 88 1.17 2.20 -4.80
C GLU A 88 0.53 3.53 -5.23
N PHE A 89 1.36 4.41 -5.78
CA PHE A 89 0.90 5.67 -6.39
C PHE A 89 0.69 5.50 -7.89
N MET A 90 -0.54 5.76 -8.37
CA MET A 90 -0.86 5.68 -9.79
C MET A 90 -0.29 6.89 -10.56
N LYS A 91 0.93 6.80 -11.11
CA LYS A 91 1.60 7.93 -11.79
C LYS A 91 0.95 8.35 -13.12
N SER A 92 0.21 7.43 -13.75
CA SER A 92 -0.41 7.66 -15.06
C SER A 92 -1.87 8.08 -14.93
N SER A 93 -2.40 8.77 -15.94
CA SER A 93 -3.84 9.05 -16.06
C SER A 93 -4.62 8.01 -16.85
N VAL A 94 -4.07 6.80 -17.06
CA VAL A 94 -4.72 5.76 -17.88
C VAL A 94 -6.09 5.34 -17.33
N LEU A 95 -6.28 5.40 -16.02
CA LEU A 95 -7.57 5.11 -15.36
C LEU A 95 -8.45 6.37 -15.20
N GLY A 96 -7.97 7.53 -15.65
CA GLY A 96 -8.58 8.85 -15.48
C GLY A 96 -7.77 9.77 -14.56
N GLU A 97 -7.83 11.09 -14.83
CA GLU A 97 -7.05 12.11 -14.11
C GLU A 97 -7.30 12.12 -12.59
N LYS A 98 -8.49 11.72 -12.14
CA LYS A 98 -8.79 11.64 -10.70
C LYS A 98 -7.88 10.67 -9.94
N TYR A 99 -7.40 9.60 -10.58
CA TYR A 99 -6.54 8.61 -9.94
C TYR A 99 -5.05 8.94 -10.06
N LYS A 100 -4.68 9.86 -10.95
CA LYS A 100 -3.30 10.21 -11.21
C LYS A 100 -2.66 10.83 -9.96
N ASN A 101 -1.48 10.33 -9.63
CA ASN A 101 -0.72 10.66 -8.43
C ASN A 101 -1.49 10.43 -7.12
N ASN A 102 -2.46 9.52 -7.09
CA ASN A 102 -3.17 9.11 -5.88
C ASN A 102 -2.89 7.64 -5.55
N ILE A 103 -3.34 7.24 -4.36
CA ILE A 103 -2.92 6.00 -3.72
C ILE A 103 -3.94 4.88 -4.01
N PHE A 104 -3.42 3.69 -4.29
CA PHE A 104 -4.14 2.43 -4.19
C PHE A 104 -3.52 1.54 -3.12
N VAL A 105 -4.36 0.87 -2.33
CA VAL A 105 -3.93 -0.06 -1.28
C VAL A 105 -4.71 -1.36 -1.36
N GLY A 106 -4.03 -2.49 -1.27
CA GLY A 106 -4.67 -3.82 -1.25
C GLY A 106 -4.96 -4.34 0.17
N ASP A 107 -5.88 -5.29 0.28
CA ASP A 107 -5.95 -6.18 1.44
C ASP A 107 -5.97 -7.67 1.04
N TYR A 108 -5.51 -8.53 1.96
CA TYR A 108 -5.54 -9.98 1.76
C TYR A 108 -6.86 -10.60 2.24
N ASN A 109 -7.36 -10.21 3.42
CA ASN A 109 -8.48 -10.92 4.05
C ASN A 109 -9.80 -10.80 3.27
N ASN A 110 -10.00 -9.70 2.54
CA ASN A 110 -11.25 -9.44 1.83
C ASN A 110 -11.06 -9.40 0.30
N GLY A 111 -9.82 -9.28 -0.17
CA GLY A 111 -9.48 -9.09 -1.57
C GLY A 111 -9.93 -7.71 -2.10
N ASN A 112 -9.96 -6.69 -1.24
CA ASN A 112 -10.32 -5.34 -1.68
C ASN A 112 -9.12 -4.60 -2.29
N LEU A 113 -9.43 -3.65 -3.18
CA LEU A 113 -8.53 -2.60 -3.60
C LEU A 113 -9.13 -1.24 -3.19
N TYR A 114 -8.47 -0.57 -2.27
CA TYR A 114 -8.83 0.75 -1.78
C TYR A 114 -8.21 1.83 -2.65
N TYR A 115 -8.92 2.95 -2.76
CA TYR A 115 -8.43 4.17 -3.38
C TYR A 115 -8.47 5.29 -2.35
N PHE A 116 -7.38 6.03 -2.28
CA PHE A 116 -7.25 7.19 -1.41
C PHE A 116 -6.75 8.39 -2.22
N GLU A 117 -7.49 9.48 -2.16
CA GLU A 117 -7.00 10.77 -2.64
C GLU A 117 -6.14 11.39 -1.54
N VAL A 118 -4.90 11.74 -1.86
CA VAL A 118 -4.06 12.46 -0.89
C VAL A 118 -4.48 13.92 -0.78
N ASP A 119 -4.21 14.52 0.36
CA ASP A 119 -4.45 15.94 0.57
C ASP A 119 -3.52 16.83 -0.28
N SER A 120 -3.78 18.14 -0.26
CA SER A 120 -2.99 19.10 -1.04
C SER A 120 -1.53 19.19 -0.59
N THR A 121 -1.24 18.88 0.67
CA THR A 121 0.13 18.85 1.21
C THR A 121 0.82 17.51 0.97
N ARG A 122 0.07 16.49 0.54
CA ARG A 122 0.52 15.11 0.31
C ARG A 122 1.21 14.51 1.53
N THR A 123 0.64 14.85 2.69
CA THR A 123 1.02 14.34 4.02
C THR A 123 -0.14 13.67 4.73
N GLY A 124 -1.32 13.65 4.09
CA GLY A 124 -2.53 13.03 4.61
C GLY A 124 -3.42 12.53 3.49
N ILE A 125 -4.53 11.90 3.88
CA ILE A 125 -5.55 11.38 2.97
C ILE A 125 -6.84 12.17 3.17
N LYS A 126 -7.51 12.55 2.08
CA LYS A 126 -8.83 13.17 2.13
C LYS A 126 -9.88 12.11 2.47
N LEU A 127 -10.46 12.23 3.66
CA LEU A 127 -11.59 11.42 4.08
C LEU A 127 -12.87 12.23 3.94
N ASN A 128 -13.79 11.76 3.10
CA ASN A 128 -15.11 12.37 2.99
C ASN A 128 -16.01 11.85 4.13
N LEU A 129 -16.99 12.65 4.56
CA LEU A 129 -17.90 12.30 5.67
C LEU A 129 -18.62 10.96 5.48
N SER A 130 -18.93 10.59 4.23
CA SER A 130 -19.49 9.28 3.88
C SER A 130 -18.49 8.13 4.10
N GLN A 131 -17.20 8.36 3.89
CA GLN A 131 -16.13 7.38 4.11
C GLN A 131 -15.84 7.18 5.61
N GLN A 132 -16.01 8.26 6.40
CA GLN A 132 -15.95 8.23 7.85
C GLN A 132 -17.16 7.52 8.49
N GLN A 133 -18.35 7.69 7.93
CA GLN A 133 -19.59 7.08 8.46
C GLN A 133 -19.88 5.66 7.94
N ALA A 134 -19.49 5.33 6.71
CA ALA A 134 -19.78 4.02 6.11
C ALA A 134 -18.72 2.95 6.41
N GLY A 135 -17.60 3.31 7.01
CA GLY A 135 -16.46 2.40 7.13
C GLY A 135 -15.99 1.94 5.75
N TYR A 136 -15.34 2.84 5.00
CA TYR A 136 -14.57 2.64 3.75
C TYR A 136 -15.20 3.15 2.44
N PRO A 137 -14.47 3.95 1.63
CA PRO A 137 -14.72 4.06 0.19
C PRO A 137 -14.24 2.79 -0.49
N ILE A 138 -15.10 1.78 -0.57
CA ILE A 138 -14.76 0.59 -1.32
C ILE A 138 -15.05 0.89 -2.80
N LEU A 139 -14.03 0.91 -3.65
CA LEU A 139 -14.24 0.67 -5.08
C LEU A 139 -14.61 -0.80 -5.24
N ARG A 140 -15.90 -1.11 -5.04
CA ARG A 140 -16.45 -2.47 -5.14
C ARG A 140 -16.60 -2.95 -6.59
N THR A 141 -16.18 -2.17 -7.58
CA THR A 141 -16.32 -2.50 -9.00
C THR A 141 -15.05 -2.22 -9.77
N MET A 142 -14.04 -3.08 -9.59
CA MET A 142 -13.50 -3.77 -10.75
C MET A 142 -14.09 -5.18 -10.69
N THR A 143 -15.16 -5.40 -11.44
CA THR A 143 -15.86 -6.69 -11.50
C THR A 143 -14.88 -7.83 -11.72
N ALA A 144 -14.71 -8.65 -10.69
CA ALA A 144 -14.28 -10.04 -10.77
C ALA A 144 -13.17 -10.36 -11.78
N LEU A 145 -12.00 -9.71 -11.73
CA LEU A 145 -10.75 -10.24 -12.34
C LEU A 145 -9.52 -9.68 -11.60
N SER A 146 -9.23 -10.27 -10.44
CA SER A 146 -7.88 -10.59 -9.92
C SER A 146 -7.98 -10.84 -8.42
N ARG A 147 -8.40 -12.04 -8.04
CA ARG A 147 -7.99 -12.58 -6.75
C ARG A 147 -6.48 -12.85 -6.87
N GLN A 148 -5.68 -11.82 -6.56
CA GLN A 148 -4.21 -11.77 -6.41
C GLN A 148 -3.69 -10.45 -7.00
N ALA A 149 -3.92 -9.34 -6.31
CA ALA A 149 -2.96 -8.24 -6.34
C ALA A 149 -1.86 -8.60 -5.33
N LEU A 150 -1.01 -9.57 -5.70
CA LEU A 150 0.23 -9.82 -4.99
C LEU A 150 1.25 -8.83 -5.58
N PHE A 151 1.33 -7.63 -5.02
CA PHE A 151 2.47 -6.78 -5.26
C PHE A 151 3.63 -7.35 -4.43
N CYS A 152 4.42 -8.21 -5.06
CA CYS A 152 5.66 -8.73 -4.51
C CYS A 152 6.79 -7.82 -4.98
N GLY A 153 7.26 -6.92 -4.11
CA GLY A 153 8.52 -6.22 -4.30
C GLY A 153 9.68 -7.14 -3.95
N CYS A 154 10.23 -7.86 -4.95
CA CYS A 154 11.49 -8.59 -4.80
C CYS A 154 12.58 -7.98 -5.69
N ASN A 155 13.70 -7.67 -5.04
CA ASN A 155 14.87 -6.88 -5.42
C ASN A 155 15.38 -6.89 -6.89
N ASN A 156 15.89 -5.69 -7.23
CA ASN A 156 17.06 -5.41 -8.07
C ASN A 156 17.03 -5.84 -9.53
N TYR A 157 16.07 -5.36 -10.33
CA TYR A 157 16.35 -4.78 -11.65
C TYR A 157 15.20 -3.82 -11.98
N VAL A 158 15.52 -2.54 -12.18
CA VAL A 158 14.59 -1.55 -12.72
C VAL A 158 14.25 -2.01 -14.13
N HIS A 159 13.16 -2.76 -14.30
CA HIS A 159 12.31 -2.91 -15.49
C HIS A 159 11.29 -4.01 -15.13
N HIS A 160 10.01 -3.74 -15.36
CA HIS A 160 8.82 -4.58 -15.08
C HIS A 160 7.96 -4.25 -13.84
N ILE A 161 7.49 -3.00 -13.74
CA ILE A 161 6.14 -2.69 -13.20
C ILE A 161 5.15 -2.67 -14.38
N PHE A 162 5.03 -3.78 -15.11
CA PHE A 162 4.02 -3.90 -16.18
C PHE A 162 3.59 -5.35 -16.38
N TRP A 163 3.26 -6.05 -15.29
CA TRP A 163 2.47 -7.27 -15.37
C TRP A 163 1.52 -7.33 -14.18
N ILE A 164 0.43 -6.56 -14.27
CA ILE A 164 -0.87 -6.82 -13.60
C ILE A 164 -1.98 -5.90 -14.15
N VAL A 165 -1.67 -4.86 -14.93
CA VAL A 165 -2.70 -4.03 -15.60
C VAL A 165 -2.86 -4.32 -17.12
N ALA A 166 -1.93 -5.07 -17.73
CA ALA A 166 -1.90 -5.29 -19.19
C ALA A 166 -2.54 -6.61 -19.69
N TRP A 167 -3.41 -7.26 -18.91
CA TRP A 167 -4.21 -8.39 -19.41
C TRP A 167 -5.70 -8.06 -19.63
N PHE A 168 -6.11 -6.79 -19.47
CA PHE A 168 -7.54 -6.42 -19.54
C PHE A 168 -7.94 -5.40 -20.61
N VAL A 169 -7.00 -4.90 -21.41
CA VAL A 169 -7.33 -3.91 -22.46
C VAL A 169 -7.31 -4.50 -23.90
N TYR A 170 -6.89 -5.76 -24.07
CA TYR A 170 -6.68 -6.34 -25.41
C TYR A 170 -7.67 -7.45 -25.82
N HIS A 171 -8.82 -7.61 -25.15
CA HIS A 171 -9.81 -8.64 -25.50
C HIS A 171 -11.20 -8.07 -25.81
N THR A 172 -11.25 -6.92 -26.48
CA THR A 172 -12.44 -6.49 -27.21
C THR A 172 -12.08 -6.36 -28.68
N HIS A 173 -12.38 -7.42 -29.42
CA HIS A 173 -12.28 -7.62 -30.87
C HIS A 173 -11.12 -8.49 -31.39
N LEU A 174 -11.56 -9.46 -32.20
CA LEU A 174 -10.83 -10.37 -33.09
C LEU A 174 -10.45 -11.74 -32.50
N SER A 175 -11.30 -12.70 -32.87
CA SER A 175 -11.03 -14.13 -32.89
C SER A 175 -9.88 -14.45 -33.87
N SER A 176 -8.66 -14.61 -33.37
CA SER A 176 -7.65 -15.53 -33.89
C SER A 176 -6.41 -15.47 -33.01
N LEU A 177 -5.98 -16.63 -32.49
CA LEU A 177 -4.73 -16.74 -31.76
C LEU A 177 -3.56 -16.62 -32.74
N SER A 178 -2.67 -15.67 -32.47
CA SER A 178 -1.30 -15.67 -32.99
C SER A 178 -0.42 -15.03 -31.91
N LEU A 179 0.24 -15.88 -31.11
CA LEU A 179 1.26 -15.45 -30.15
C LEU A 179 2.54 -15.14 -30.95
N PHE A 180 2.88 -13.87 -31.11
CA PHE A 180 4.20 -13.47 -31.59
C PHE A 180 5.12 -13.26 -30.39
N PHE A 181 6.07 -14.18 -30.19
CA PHE A 181 7.20 -14.00 -29.29
C PHE A 181 8.31 -13.24 -30.02
N PHE A 182 8.74 -12.09 -29.49
CA PHE A 182 10.05 -11.52 -29.79
C PHE A 182 10.75 -11.16 -28.48
N GLY A 183 11.84 -11.88 -28.17
CA GLY A 183 12.82 -11.45 -27.15
C GLY A 183 13.25 -12.53 -26.14
N LYS A 184 14.32 -13.25 -26.48
CA LYS A 184 15.24 -14.08 -25.66
C LYS A 184 14.64 -15.06 -24.63
N LEU A 185 14.69 -16.33 -25.04
CA LEU A 185 14.71 -17.53 -24.19
C LEU A 185 15.87 -17.45 -23.17
N VAL A 186 15.58 -17.61 -21.87
CA VAL A 186 16.57 -18.03 -20.88
C VAL A 186 16.00 -19.29 -20.21
N HIS A 187 16.64 -20.43 -20.45
CA HIS A 187 16.34 -21.68 -19.77
C HIS A 187 16.90 -21.64 -18.34
N TRP A 188 16.12 -22.09 -17.37
CA TRP A 188 16.62 -22.57 -16.08
C TRP A 188 16.16 -24.01 -15.86
N HIS A 189 17.10 -24.91 -15.63
CA HIS A 189 16.86 -26.26 -15.10
C HIS A 189 16.88 -26.16 -13.57
N SER A 190 15.81 -26.60 -12.91
CA SER A 190 15.82 -26.90 -11.48
C SER A 190 16.45 -28.27 -11.26
N TRP A 191 17.55 -28.33 -10.51
CA TRP A 191 17.98 -29.56 -9.85
C TRP A 191 17.49 -29.50 -8.41
N PHE A 192 16.59 -30.41 -8.06
CA PHE A 192 16.38 -30.81 -6.67
C PHE A 192 17.40 -31.91 -6.35
N SER A 193 18.19 -31.70 -5.30
CA SER A 193 18.82 -32.74 -4.48
C SER A 193 18.89 -32.22 -3.06
#